data_AF-Q5XNV5-F1
#
_entry.id   AF-Q5XNV5-F1
#
_cell.length_a   1.000
_cell.length_b   1.000
_cell.length_c   1.000
_cell.angle_alpha   90.00
_cell.angle_beta   90.00
_cell.angle_gamma   90.00
#
_symmetry.space_group_name_H-M   'P 1'
#
loop_
_entity.id
_entity.type
_entity.pdbx_description
1 polymer ?
#
loop_
_entity_poly.entity_id
_entity_poly.type
_entity_poly.pdbx_seq_one_letter_code
_entity_poly.pdbx_strand_id
1 'polypeptide(L)'
;SSTGRRPRSTTSTRGPGWHVWPRVCKGDVGGLRTLQRRWTSFLKSHLECGATPHTPPHLLSQVRGAQLSRGALYLLLTGGPTSRLSAVCVYRMADVRAAFRGSYRHHDDATRKWITYPRSVPDPRPGACVSAGVRARGFPRSSSLPDRTLSFALEHPLMFSSVRPSNPASPTNTTTDSTADSTTTAAAILAVRGDSLAAIAVTHVEVATATTKATAYPVLYLAGERGVLYKAVLIGSLSHIIEETRLFPEPQPISRLLLSANQRAVFVLAEASCLQLPAASCSRLTSCADCILARDPYCAWD
;
A
#
# COMPACT_ATOMS: atom_id res chain seq x y z
N SER A 1 16.37 21.85 -23.38
CA SER A 1 17.10 21.29 -22.22
C SER A 1 16.80 22.13 -20.98
N SER A 2 15.83 21.72 -20.15
CA SER A 2 15.55 22.39 -18.87
C SER A 2 15.37 21.33 -17.79
N THR A 3 16.49 21.03 -17.13
CA THR A 3 16.59 20.16 -15.98
C THR A 3 15.86 20.79 -14.79
N GLY A 4 14.62 20.34 -14.55
CA GLY A 4 13.86 20.69 -13.36
C GLY A 4 14.57 20.16 -12.11
N ARG A 5 15.22 21.04 -11.35
CA ARG A 5 15.83 20.72 -10.06
C ARG A 5 14.76 20.19 -9.10
N ARG A 6 14.91 18.93 -8.66
CA ARG A 6 14.20 18.38 -7.50
C ARG A 6 14.51 19.24 -6.26
N PRO A 7 13.52 19.57 -5.42
CA PRO A 7 13.82 20.20 -4.14
C PRO A 7 14.57 19.21 -3.25
N ARG A 8 15.81 19.57 -2.87
CA ARG A 8 16.57 18.87 -1.83
C ARG A 8 15.87 19.14 -0.49
N SER A 9 15.29 18.11 0.09
CA SER A 9 14.89 18.08 1.50
C SER A 9 16.17 17.89 2.32
N THR A 10 16.64 18.99 2.93
CA THR A 10 17.69 18.99 3.96
C THR A 10 17.01 18.90 5.32
N THR A 11 16.71 17.68 5.74
CA THR A 11 16.56 17.24 7.13
C THR A 11 16.23 15.75 7.10
N SER A 12 17.14 14.93 7.63
CA SER A 12 16.95 13.50 7.76
C SER A 12 15.78 13.21 8.71
N THR A 13 14.59 12.99 8.16
CA THR A 13 13.44 12.40 8.89
C THR A 13 13.36 10.89 8.68
N ARG A 14 14.45 10.24 8.22
CA ARG A 14 14.51 8.79 8.08
C ARG A 14 14.77 8.17 9.45
N GLY A 15 13.71 8.05 10.25
CA GLY A 15 13.68 6.94 11.19
C GLY A 15 13.77 5.64 10.37
N PRO A 16 14.55 4.64 10.79
CA PRO A 16 14.64 3.38 10.09
C PRO A 16 13.25 2.71 10.10
N GLY A 17 12.70 2.34 8.93
CA GLY A 17 11.48 1.52 8.79
C GLY A 17 10.14 2.19 8.55
N TRP A 18 10.14 3.48 8.24
CA TRP A 18 8.91 4.19 7.91
C TRP A 18 8.85 4.46 6.40
N HIS A 19 7.89 3.83 5.71
CA HIS A 19 7.56 4.20 4.33
C HIS A 19 6.65 5.40 4.33
N VAL A 20 6.73 6.24 3.30
CA VAL A 20 5.94 7.47 3.21
C VAL A 20 4.91 7.31 2.11
N TRP A 21 3.64 7.49 2.45
CA TRP A 21 2.56 7.58 1.47
C TRP A 21 2.13 9.02 1.27
N PRO A 22 2.36 9.61 0.07
CA PRO A 22 1.93 10.96 -0.24
C PRO A 22 0.49 11.00 -0.79
N ARG A 23 -0.16 12.16 -0.67
CA ARG A 23 -1.45 12.47 -1.27
C ARG A 23 -1.45 13.88 -1.85
N VAL A 24 -2.08 14.05 -2.99
CA VAL A 24 -2.43 15.34 -3.59
C VAL A 24 -3.88 15.31 -4.10
N CYS A 25 -4.51 16.46 -4.20
CA CYS A 25 -5.85 16.60 -4.78
C CYS A 25 -5.76 16.82 -6.28
N LYS A 26 -6.56 16.06 -7.06
CA LYS A 26 -6.57 16.15 -8.54
C LYS A 26 -6.83 17.57 -9.07
N GLY A 27 -7.67 18.34 -8.39
CA GLY A 27 -8.05 19.71 -8.79
C GLY A 27 -7.21 20.83 -8.17
N ASP A 28 -6.05 20.51 -7.60
CA ASP A 28 -5.13 21.50 -7.04
C ASP A 28 -4.42 22.27 -8.16
N VAL A 29 -4.49 23.60 -8.13
CA VAL A 29 -3.91 24.50 -9.13
C VAL A 29 -2.78 25.36 -8.55
N GLY A 30 -2.38 25.10 -7.30
CA GLY A 30 -1.48 25.97 -6.55
C GLY A 30 -2.17 27.16 -5.89
N GLY A 31 -1.37 27.93 -5.15
CA GLY A 31 -1.82 29.15 -4.48
C GLY A 31 -1.60 30.42 -5.32
N LEU A 32 -2.24 31.53 -4.94
CA LEU A 32 -2.12 32.81 -5.65
C LEU A 32 -0.80 33.53 -5.34
N ARG A 33 -0.41 33.63 -4.07
CA ARG A 33 0.84 34.28 -3.61
C ARG A 33 1.79 33.26 -2.99
N THR A 34 1.37 32.61 -1.92
CA THR A 34 2.08 31.46 -1.34
C THR A 34 1.85 30.22 -2.21
N LEU A 35 2.86 29.35 -2.37
CA LEU A 35 2.77 28.11 -3.18
C LEU A 35 2.34 28.32 -4.65
N GLN A 36 2.80 29.39 -5.30
CA GLN A 36 2.58 29.58 -6.74
C GLN A 36 3.11 28.40 -7.55
N ARG A 37 2.22 27.77 -8.36
CA ARG A 37 2.53 26.59 -9.18
C ARG A 37 3.11 25.41 -8.37
N ARG A 38 2.77 25.31 -7.08
CA ARG A 38 3.16 24.22 -6.19
C ARG A 38 1.93 23.66 -5.50
N TRP A 39 1.95 22.38 -5.15
CA TRP A 39 0.83 21.72 -4.48
C TRP A 39 0.46 22.40 -3.15
N THR A 40 -0.80 22.81 -3.00
CA THR A 40 -1.38 23.27 -1.72
C THR A 40 -1.97 22.11 -0.92
N SER A 41 -2.16 20.97 -1.57
CA SER A 41 -2.80 19.78 -1.04
C SER A 41 -1.84 18.62 -0.72
N PHE A 42 -0.53 18.85 -0.86
CA PHE A 42 0.47 17.82 -0.58
C PHE A 42 0.53 17.51 0.91
N LEU A 43 0.18 16.28 1.27
CA LEU A 43 0.39 15.72 2.59
C LEU A 43 1.05 14.35 2.47
N LYS A 44 1.77 13.95 3.52
CA LYS A 44 2.37 12.62 3.63
C LYS A 44 2.14 12.02 5.01
N SER A 45 1.92 10.72 5.09
CA SER A 45 1.84 9.95 6.34
C SER A 45 2.77 8.75 6.27
N HIS A 46 3.19 8.25 7.42
CA HIS A 46 4.02 7.05 7.50
C HIS A 46 3.15 5.80 7.38
N LEU A 47 3.61 4.81 6.62
CA LEU A 47 3.10 3.45 6.63
C LEU A 47 4.07 2.58 7.41
N GLU A 48 3.57 1.87 8.42
CA GLU A 48 4.33 0.91 9.20
C GLU A 48 4.23 -0.46 8.53
N CYS A 49 5.32 -1.22 8.43
CA CYS A 49 5.28 -2.62 8.02
C CYS A 49 6.51 -3.38 8.52
N GLY A 50 6.32 -4.42 9.32
CA GLY A 50 7.31 -5.42 9.67
C GLY A 50 6.99 -6.75 9.00
N ALA A 51 8.01 -7.53 8.62
CA ALA A 51 7.77 -8.81 7.93
C ALA A 51 7.08 -9.86 8.82
N THR A 52 7.31 -9.79 10.13
CA THR A 52 6.61 -10.57 11.16
C THR A 52 6.31 -9.66 12.35
N PRO A 53 5.48 -10.10 13.31
CA PRO A 53 5.21 -9.36 14.54
C PRO A 53 6.45 -8.82 15.26
N HIS A 54 7.53 -9.60 15.27
CA HIS A 54 8.77 -9.28 16.00
C HIS A 54 9.86 -8.70 15.09
N THR A 55 9.62 -8.64 13.78
CA THR A 55 10.60 -8.10 12.83
C THR A 55 10.51 -6.58 12.83
N PRO A 56 11.60 -5.86 13.16
CA PRO A 56 11.59 -4.41 13.11
C PRO A 56 11.22 -3.90 11.69
N PRO A 57 10.34 -2.90 11.56
CA PRO A 57 9.90 -2.38 10.27
C PRO A 57 11.06 -1.91 9.36
N HIS A 58 12.17 -1.50 9.95
CA HIS A 58 13.35 -1.04 9.21
C HIS A 58 14.07 -2.08 8.39
N LEU A 59 13.82 -3.36 8.66
CA LEU A 59 14.37 -4.42 7.84
C LEU A 59 13.69 -4.48 6.47
N LEU A 60 12.50 -3.91 6.31
CA LEU A 60 11.84 -3.69 5.02
C LEU A 60 12.05 -2.22 4.63
N SER A 61 13.08 -1.95 3.83
CA SER A 61 13.53 -0.57 3.57
C SER A 61 13.17 -0.03 2.19
N GLN A 62 12.77 -0.90 1.26
CA GLN A 62 12.54 -0.56 -0.13
C GLN A 62 11.11 -0.89 -0.55
N VAL A 63 10.44 0.07 -1.20
CA VAL A 63 9.14 -0.16 -1.84
C VAL A 63 9.37 -0.65 -3.26
N ARG A 64 8.82 -1.82 -3.61
CA ARG A 64 8.97 -2.46 -4.93
C ARG A 64 7.72 -2.40 -5.77
N GLY A 65 6.55 -2.41 -5.14
CA GLY A 65 5.28 -2.30 -5.85
C GLY A 65 4.16 -1.82 -4.94
N ALA A 66 3.16 -1.19 -5.54
CA ALA A 66 1.95 -0.73 -4.87
C ALA A 66 0.75 -0.98 -5.77
N GLN A 67 -0.26 -1.67 -5.24
CA GLN A 67 -1.50 -1.97 -5.97
C GLN A 67 -2.70 -1.55 -5.15
N LEU A 68 -3.59 -0.77 -5.76
CA LEU A 68 -4.87 -0.39 -5.16
C LEU A 68 -5.95 -1.36 -5.69
N SER A 69 -6.64 -2.07 -4.80
CA SER A 69 -7.70 -2.99 -5.21
C SER A 69 -8.79 -3.07 -4.14
N ARG A 70 -10.06 -3.01 -4.56
CA ARG A 70 -11.27 -3.06 -3.68
C ARG A 70 -11.14 -2.23 -2.38
N GLY A 71 -10.60 -1.01 -2.47
CA GLY A 71 -10.49 -0.08 -1.33
C GLY A 71 -9.33 -0.37 -0.36
N ALA A 72 -8.39 -1.24 -0.73
CA ALA A 72 -7.17 -1.53 0.02
C ALA A 72 -5.91 -1.30 -0.83
N LEU A 73 -4.84 -0.83 -0.18
CA LEU A 73 -3.52 -0.67 -0.74
C LEU A 73 -2.66 -1.88 -0.36
N TYR A 74 -2.17 -2.61 -1.36
CA TYR A 74 -1.21 -3.69 -1.23
C TYR A 74 0.18 -3.13 -1.54
N LEU A 75 1.07 -3.13 -0.55
CA LEU A 75 2.41 -2.59 -0.64
C LEU A 75 3.41 -3.74 -0.58
N LEU A 76 4.16 -3.93 -1.66
CA LEU A 76 5.28 -4.86 -1.72
C LEU A 76 6.55 -4.16 -1.28
N LEU A 77 7.18 -4.72 -0.25
CA LEU A 77 8.39 -4.20 0.36
C LEU A 77 9.48 -5.25 0.32
N THR A 78 10.72 -4.81 0.14
CA THR A 78 11.90 -5.65 0.25
C THR A 78 12.86 -5.06 1.27
N GLY A 79 13.65 -5.93 1.88
CA GLY A 79 14.72 -5.48 2.73
C GLY A 79 15.91 -4.90 1.97
N GLY A 80 16.94 -4.55 2.73
CA GLY A 80 18.21 -4.08 2.16
C GLY A 80 18.94 -5.16 1.33
N PRO A 81 20.06 -4.82 0.68
CA PRO A 81 20.75 -5.69 -0.28
C PRO A 81 21.16 -7.06 0.28
N THR A 82 21.42 -7.14 1.58
CA THR A 82 21.83 -8.37 2.27
C THR A 82 20.64 -9.23 2.72
N SER A 83 19.46 -8.64 2.85
CA SER A 83 18.26 -9.35 3.25
C SER A 83 17.47 -9.80 2.03
N ARG A 84 17.40 -11.10 1.80
CA ARG A 84 16.50 -11.74 0.83
C ARG A 84 15.10 -11.90 1.43
N LEU A 85 14.56 -10.81 1.95
CA LEU A 85 13.28 -10.76 2.65
C LEU A 85 12.37 -9.80 1.91
N SER A 86 11.24 -10.33 1.47
CA SER A 86 10.18 -9.58 0.83
C SER A 86 8.89 -9.75 1.63
N ALA A 87 8.05 -8.72 1.65
CA ALA A 87 6.81 -8.76 2.40
C ALA A 87 5.72 -7.92 1.74
N VAL A 88 4.47 -8.34 1.91
CA VAL A 88 3.29 -7.61 1.45
C VAL A 88 2.53 -7.10 2.66
N CYS A 89 2.41 -5.79 2.79
CA CYS A 89 1.52 -5.16 3.76
C CYS A 89 0.25 -4.67 3.07
N VAL A 90 -0.89 -4.83 3.73
CA VAL A 90 -2.19 -4.39 3.21
C VAL A 90 -2.75 -3.31 4.12
N TYR A 91 -3.20 -2.20 3.56
CA TYR A 91 -3.76 -1.07 4.30
C TYR A 91 -5.14 -0.75 3.76
N ARG A 92 -6.15 -0.68 4.63
CA ARG A 92 -7.45 -0.15 4.21
C ARG A 92 -7.31 1.33 3.85
N MET A 93 -7.84 1.73 2.70
CA MET A 93 -7.82 3.14 2.30
C MET A 93 -8.65 4.02 3.23
N ALA A 94 -9.57 3.47 4.02
CA ALA A 94 -10.24 4.19 5.10
C ALA A 94 -9.24 4.68 6.16
N ASP A 95 -8.34 3.80 6.62
CA ASP A 95 -7.32 4.11 7.63
C ASP A 95 -6.31 5.12 7.08
N VAL A 96 -5.87 4.93 5.82
CA VAL A 96 -5.00 5.89 5.13
C VAL A 96 -5.65 7.28 5.03
N ARG A 97 -6.93 7.36 4.66
CA ARG A 97 -7.68 8.63 4.60
C ARG A 97 -7.87 9.24 5.98
N ALA A 98 -8.07 8.44 7.02
CA ALA A 98 -8.20 8.91 8.39
C ALA A 98 -6.89 9.57 8.88
N ALA A 99 -5.73 8.99 8.56
CA ALA A 99 -4.44 9.59 8.91
C ALA A 99 -4.25 11.00 8.32
N PHE A 100 -4.65 11.23 7.06
CA PHE A 100 -4.61 12.57 6.44
C PHE A 100 -5.58 13.59 7.05
N ARG A 101 -6.57 13.13 7.83
CA ARG A 101 -7.50 13.99 8.58
C ARG A 101 -7.07 14.21 10.04
N GLY A 102 -6.06 13.47 10.52
CA GLY A 102 -5.55 13.53 11.89
C GLY A 102 -4.62 14.70 12.17
N SER A 103 -3.90 14.69 13.28
CA SER A 103 -3.00 15.78 13.66
C SER A 103 -1.76 15.86 12.76
N TYR A 104 -1.27 17.06 12.52
CA TYR A 104 0.01 17.28 11.84
C TYR A 104 1.16 16.99 12.79
N ARG A 105 2.29 16.56 12.23
CA ARG A 105 3.51 16.31 12.98
C ARG A 105 4.30 17.61 13.12
N HIS A 106 4.76 17.89 14.33
CA HIS A 106 5.48 19.11 14.67
C HIS A 106 6.76 18.77 15.45
N HIS A 107 7.86 19.46 15.16
CA HIS A 107 9.08 19.33 15.93
C HIS A 107 9.03 20.35 17.06
N ASP A 108 9.00 19.89 18.30
CA ASP A 108 9.08 20.76 19.46
C ASP A 108 10.54 21.06 19.79
N ASP A 109 10.91 22.33 19.70
CA ASP A 109 12.30 22.78 19.91
C ASP A 109 12.74 22.65 21.37
N ALA A 110 11.82 22.76 22.32
CA ALA A 110 12.12 22.63 23.75
C ALA A 110 12.49 21.20 24.12
N THR A 111 11.67 20.21 23.71
CA THR A 111 11.93 18.80 24.02
C THR A 111 12.79 18.09 22.97
N ARG A 112 13.02 18.72 21.81
CA ARG A 112 13.63 18.10 20.61
C ARG A 112 12.91 16.82 20.18
N LYS A 113 11.60 16.74 20.43
CA LYS A 113 10.76 15.59 20.10
C LYS A 113 9.76 15.95 19.01
N TRP A 114 9.39 14.93 18.25
CA TRP A 114 8.26 15.05 17.34
C TRP A 114 6.96 14.80 18.11
N ILE A 115 6.09 15.80 18.09
CA ILE A 115 4.80 15.79 18.78
C ILE A 115 3.66 16.05 17.78
N THR A 116 2.41 15.93 18.25
CA THR A 116 1.26 16.48 17.54
C THR A 116 1.35 18.00 17.54
N TYR A 117 0.94 18.63 16.45
CA TYR A 117 0.87 20.09 16.38
C TYR A 117 -0.03 20.63 17.51
N PRO A 118 0.49 21.46 18.44
CA PRO A 118 -0.19 21.75 19.70
C PRO A 118 -1.15 22.94 19.60
N ARG A 119 -1.12 23.72 18.51
CA ARG A 119 -1.94 24.93 18.34
C ARG A 119 -3.13 24.69 17.42
N SER A 120 -3.96 25.72 17.25
CA SER A 120 -5.09 25.67 16.32
C SER A 120 -4.63 25.55 14.87
N VAL A 121 -5.27 24.64 14.13
CA VAL A 121 -5.04 24.44 12.70
C VAL A 121 -5.86 25.49 11.93
N PRO A 122 -5.28 26.15 10.90
CA PRO A 122 -6.02 27.10 10.06
C PRO A 122 -7.26 26.49 9.38
N ASP A 123 -8.24 27.33 9.09
CA ASP A 123 -9.43 26.98 8.30
C ASP A 123 -9.49 27.86 7.03
N PRO A 124 -9.72 27.29 5.82
CA PRO A 124 -9.87 25.87 5.49
C PRO A 124 -8.66 25.01 5.85
N ARG A 125 -8.91 23.75 6.21
CA ARG A 125 -7.86 22.82 6.68
C ARG A 125 -6.71 22.67 5.66
N PRO A 126 -5.45 22.95 6.05
CA PRO A 126 -4.27 22.80 5.19
C PRO A 126 -4.14 21.40 4.58
N GLY A 127 -3.84 21.31 3.29
CA GLY A 127 -3.68 20.01 2.63
C GLY A 127 -5.00 19.29 2.23
N ALA A 128 -6.16 19.82 2.63
CA ALA A 128 -7.46 19.26 2.26
C ALA A 128 -7.84 19.63 0.81
N CYS A 129 -8.67 18.81 0.17
CA CYS A 129 -9.21 19.17 -1.14
C CYS A 129 -10.30 20.22 -0.98
N VAL A 130 -10.39 21.16 -1.94
CA VAL A 130 -11.47 22.14 -2.02
C VAL A 130 -12.80 21.42 -2.27
N SER A 131 -13.56 21.19 -1.20
CA SER A 131 -14.88 20.54 -1.22
C SER A 131 -16.00 21.55 -1.52
N ALA A 132 -17.22 21.09 -1.78
CA ALA A 132 -18.38 21.96 -1.98
C ALA A 132 -18.59 22.93 -0.81
N GLY A 133 -18.44 22.47 0.44
CA GLY A 133 -18.54 23.33 1.61
C GLY A 133 -17.43 24.40 1.69
N VAL A 134 -16.20 24.08 1.25
CA VAL A 134 -15.12 25.08 1.17
C VAL A 134 -15.42 26.12 0.09
N ARG A 135 -15.99 25.71 -1.05
CA ARG A 135 -16.40 26.63 -2.12
C ARG A 135 -17.51 27.58 -1.66
N ALA A 136 -18.51 27.07 -0.94
CA ALA A 136 -19.61 27.86 -0.41
C ALA A 136 -19.15 28.95 0.57
N ARG A 137 -17.98 28.79 1.21
CA ARG A 137 -17.37 29.78 2.10
C ARG A 137 -16.47 30.80 1.38
N GLY A 138 -16.58 30.91 0.06
CA GLY A 138 -15.83 31.90 -0.73
C GLY A 138 -14.47 31.43 -1.26
N PHE A 139 -14.17 30.13 -1.17
CA PHE A 139 -12.90 29.56 -1.64
C PHE A 139 -13.12 28.59 -2.82
N PRO A 140 -13.42 29.10 -4.05
CA PRO A 140 -13.77 28.25 -5.18
C PRO A 140 -12.62 27.34 -5.67
N ARG A 141 -11.36 27.71 -5.44
CA ARG A 141 -10.15 27.00 -5.91
C ARG A 141 -9.02 27.04 -4.88
N SER A 142 -7.95 26.26 -5.08
CA SER A 142 -6.77 26.31 -4.20
C SER A 142 -6.09 27.69 -4.21
N SER A 143 -6.16 28.41 -5.33
CA SER A 143 -5.61 29.76 -5.46
C SER A 143 -6.31 30.81 -4.61
N SER A 144 -7.58 30.58 -4.25
CA SER A 144 -8.35 31.47 -3.35
C SER A 144 -8.13 31.18 -1.87
N LEU A 145 -7.35 30.14 -1.50
CA LEU A 145 -7.14 29.81 -0.10
C LEU A 145 -6.32 30.90 0.61
N PRO A 146 -6.58 31.16 1.92
CA PRO A 146 -5.84 32.15 2.69
C PRO A 146 -4.34 31.81 2.77
N ASP A 147 -3.48 32.82 2.72
CA ASP A 147 -2.02 32.63 2.82
C ASP A 147 -1.62 31.89 4.12
N ARG A 148 -2.32 32.14 5.24
CA ARG A 148 -2.09 31.41 6.51
C ARG A 148 -2.28 29.90 6.37
N THR A 149 -3.29 29.45 5.61
CA THR A 149 -3.52 28.03 5.32
C THR A 149 -2.41 27.45 4.44
N LEU A 150 -1.95 28.23 3.46
CA LEU A 150 -0.93 27.80 2.51
C LEU A 150 0.48 27.74 3.14
N SER A 151 0.85 28.72 3.96
CA SER A 151 2.10 28.72 4.72
C SER A 151 2.14 27.55 5.71
N PHE A 152 1.02 27.28 6.39
CA PHE A 152 0.94 26.11 7.26
C PHE A 152 1.16 24.80 6.48
N ALA A 153 0.51 24.63 5.32
CA ALA A 153 0.66 23.43 4.50
C ALA A 153 2.10 23.22 4.02
N LEU A 154 2.80 24.32 3.70
CA LEU A 154 4.21 24.30 3.30
C LEU A 154 5.11 23.81 4.45
N GLU A 155 4.86 24.27 5.67
CA GLU A 155 5.68 23.96 6.85
C GLU A 155 5.34 22.60 7.48
N HIS A 156 4.09 22.14 7.36
CA HIS A 156 3.58 20.95 8.04
C HIS A 156 3.05 19.88 7.06
N PRO A 157 3.86 19.35 6.13
CA PRO A 157 3.40 18.36 5.16
C PRO A 157 3.23 16.95 5.74
N LEU A 158 3.81 16.67 6.92
CA LEU A 158 3.84 15.33 7.52
C LEU A 158 2.74 15.17 8.58
N MET A 159 1.95 14.11 8.47
CA MET A 159 0.96 13.72 9.49
C MET A 159 1.64 13.04 10.69
N PHE A 160 1.05 13.20 11.88
CA PHE A 160 1.58 12.61 13.12
C PHE A 160 1.33 11.10 13.19
N SER A 161 0.11 10.66 12.87
CA SER A 161 -0.24 9.24 12.91
C SER A 161 0.39 8.47 11.76
N SER A 162 0.95 7.32 12.11
CA SER A 162 1.31 6.28 11.15
C SER A 162 0.11 5.38 10.87
N VAL A 163 0.03 4.84 9.66
CA VAL A 163 -0.96 3.84 9.27
C VAL A 163 -0.34 2.45 9.42
N ARG A 164 -1.01 1.60 10.20
CA ARG A 164 -0.64 0.19 10.37
C ARG A 164 -1.37 -0.69 9.33
N PRO A 165 -0.79 -1.83 8.95
CA PRO A 165 -1.43 -2.76 8.04
C PRO A 165 -2.68 -3.33 8.71
N SER A 166 -3.75 -3.44 7.95
CA SER A 166 -5.04 -3.96 8.36
C SER A 166 -5.57 -4.82 7.21
N ASN A 167 -5.76 -6.12 7.48
CA ASN A 167 -6.24 -7.03 6.45
C ASN A 167 -7.75 -6.82 6.23
N PRO A 168 -8.19 -6.40 5.02
CA PRO A 168 -9.60 -6.19 4.72
C PRO A 168 -10.42 -7.49 4.71
N ALA A 169 -9.77 -8.66 4.59
CA ALA A 169 -10.43 -9.97 4.65
C ALA A 169 -10.67 -10.47 6.09
N SER A 170 -10.19 -9.75 7.12
CA SER A 170 -10.49 -10.06 8.51
C SER A 170 -11.87 -9.48 8.91
N PRO A 171 -12.83 -10.29 9.39
CA PRO A 171 -14.07 -9.76 9.94
C PRO A 171 -13.74 -8.89 11.16
N THR A 172 -14.14 -7.63 11.13
CA THR A 172 -14.02 -6.70 12.26
C THR A 172 -15.05 -7.06 13.33
N ASN A 173 -14.80 -8.11 14.10
CA ASN A 173 -15.43 -8.32 15.40
C ASN A 173 -14.41 -7.96 16.49
N THR A 174 -14.02 -6.70 16.54
CA THR A 174 -13.45 -6.12 17.75
C THR A 174 -14.48 -5.13 18.28
N THR A 175 -15.35 -5.65 19.15
CA THR A 175 -15.90 -4.85 20.22
C THR A 175 -14.76 -4.06 20.84
N THR A 176 -14.96 -2.76 20.93
CA THR A 176 -14.09 -1.82 21.62
C THR A 176 -14.06 -2.17 23.11
N ASP A 177 -13.25 -3.18 23.47
CA ASP A 177 -12.69 -3.26 24.80
C ASP A 177 -11.30 -2.63 24.76
N SER A 178 -11.21 -1.51 25.44
CA SER A 178 -10.10 -0.57 25.54
C SER A 178 -8.83 -1.15 26.22
N THR A 179 -8.68 -2.47 26.22
CA THR A 179 -7.59 -3.21 26.85
C THR A 179 -6.87 -4.16 25.89
N ALA A 180 -7.21 -4.15 24.59
CA ALA A 180 -6.40 -4.81 23.58
C ALA A 180 -4.99 -4.20 23.59
N ASP A 181 -4.06 -4.96 24.17
CA ASP A 181 -2.66 -4.58 24.30
C ASP A 181 -2.14 -3.92 23.03
N SER A 182 -1.29 -2.91 23.24
CA SER A 182 -0.56 -2.18 22.20
C SER A 182 0.42 -3.05 21.38
N THR A 183 0.26 -4.37 21.40
CA THR A 183 1.02 -5.43 20.73
C THR A 183 0.33 -5.96 19.46
N THR A 184 -0.69 -5.29 18.92
CA THR A 184 -1.08 -5.48 17.51
C THR A 184 0.05 -4.95 16.62
N THR A 185 1.00 -5.84 16.38
CA THR A 185 2.22 -5.60 15.61
C THR A 185 1.86 -5.32 14.16
N ALA A 186 2.50 -4.30 13.59
CA ALA A 186 2.30 -3.88 12.20
C ALA A 186 2.89 -4.91 11.21
N ALA A 187 2.35 -6.12 11.18
CA ALA A 187 2.91 -7.24 10.44
C ALA A 187 2.37 -7.32 9.00
N ALA A 188 3.24 -7.76 8.09
CA ALA A 188 2.89 -8.11 6.73
C ALA A 188 1.90 -9.29 6.69
N ILE A 189 1.02 -9.30 5.69
CA ILE A 189 0.10 -10.41 5.48
C ILE A 189 0.80 -11.62 4.86
N LEU A 190 1.89 -11.39 4.13
CA LEU A 190 2.68 -12.42 3.48
C LEU A 190 4.15 -12.00 3.51
N ALA A 191 5.04 -12.91 3.89
CA ALA A 191 6.49 -12.72 3.85
C ALA A 191 7.14 -13.87 3.06
N VAL A 192 8.01 -13.51 2.12
CA VAL A 192 8.79 -14.43 1.29
C VAL A 192 10.26 -14.29 1.66
N ARG A 193 10.90 -15.41 1.98
CA ARG A 193 12.33 -15.50 2.31
C ARG A 193 13.08 -16.19 1.19
N GLY A 194 14.32 -15.76 0.96
CA GLY A 194 15.20 -16.35 -0.06
C GLY A 194 15.09 -15.68 -1.43
N ASP A 195 14.05 -14.88 -1.67
CA ASP A 195 13.86 -14.12 -2.91
C ASP A 195 13.51 -12.65 -2.66
N SER A 196 14.03 -11.80 -3.55
CA SER A 196 13.75 -10.37 -3.62
C SER A 196 12.66 -10.15 -4.65
N LEU A 197 11.47 -9.78 -4.19
CA LEU A 197 10.33 -9.57 -5.06
C LEU A 197 10.39 -8.19 -5.75
N ALA A 198 10.04 -8.16 -7.03
CA ALA A 198 10.11 -7.00 -7.89
C ALA A 198 8.74 -6.41 -8.27
N ALA A 199 7.70 -7.24 -8.39
CA ALA A 199 6.37 -6.80 -8.81
C ALA A 199 5.25 -7.52 -8.07
N ILE A 200 4.10 -6.85 -7.97
CA ILE A 200 2.86 -7.37 -7.39
C ILE A 200 1.69 -7.05 -8.32
N ALA A 201 0.77 -7.99 -8.47
CA ALA A 201 -0.55 -7.77 -9.01
C ALA A 201 -1.60 -8.46 -8.15
N VAL A 202 -2.80 -7.88 -8.07
CA VAL A 202 -3.88 -8.36 -7.20
C VAL A 202 -5.17 -8.45 -7.98
N THR A 203 -5.81 -9.61 -7.91
CA THR A 203 -7.17 -9.86 -8.40
C THR A 203 -8.02 -10.43 -7.28
N HIS A 204 -9.32 -10.52 -7.51
CA HIS A 204 -10.26 -11.10 -6.57
C HIS A 204 -11.11 -12.14 -7.29
N VAL A 205 -11.19 -13.32 -6.71
CA VAL A 205 -11.96 -14.44 -7.26
C VAL A 205 -13.20 -14.64 -6.41
N GLU A 206 -14.36 -14.58 -7.04
CA GLU A 206 -15.63 -14.79 -6.36
C GLU A 206 -15.94 -16.29 -6.36
N VAL A 207 -16.05 -16.85 -5.16
CA VAL A 207 -16.42 -18.25 -4.95
C VAL A 207 -17.81 -18.26 -4.32
N ALA A 208 -18.76 -18.84 -5.02
CA ALA A 208 -20.10 -19.09 -4.51
C ALA A 208 -20.26 -20.58 -4.22
N THR A 209 -20.91 -20.92 -3.12
CA THR A 209 -21.41 -22.28 -2.90
C THR A 209 -22.92 -22.29 -3.13
N ALA A 210 -23.52 -23.47 -3.34
CA ALA A 210 -24.96 -23.59 -3.55
C ALA A 210 -25.80 -22.97 -2.42
N THR A 211 -25.23 -22.81 -1.22
CA THR A 211 -25.93 -22.39 -0.01
C THR A 211 -25.44 -21.06 0.57
N THR A 212 -24.38 -20.45 0.02
CA THR A 212 -23.80 -19.20 0.58
C THR A 212 -23.60 -18.12 -0.47
N LYS A 213 -23.74 -16.86 -0.03
CA LYS A 213 -23.43 -15.68 -0.84
C LYS A 213 -21.97 -15.75 -1.32
N ALA A 214 -21.75 -15.37 -2.58
CA ALA A 214 -20.43 -15.30 -3.19
C ALA A 214 -19.44 -14.53 -2.29
N THR A 215 -18.33 -15.17 -1.97
CA THR A 215 -17.23 -14.60 -1.17
C THR A 215 -16.05 -14.33 -2.10
N ALA A 216 -15.52 -13.11 -2.07
CA ALA A 216 -14.40 -12.70 -2.90
C ALA A 216 -13.07 -12.92 -2.17
N TYR A 217 -12.20 -13.76 -2.72
CA TYR A 217 -10.86 -14.03 -2.19
C TYR A 217 -9.80 -13.22 -2.94
N PRO A 218 -9.00 -12.38 -2.26
CA PRO A 218 -7.86 -11.73 -2.89
C PRO A 218 -6.80 -12.77 -3.29
N VAL A 219 -6.41 -12.75 -4.56
CA VAL A 219 -5.29 -13.54 -5.10
C VAL A 219 -4.17 -12.59 -5.50
N LEU A 220 -3.00 -12.81 -4.92
CA LEU A 220 -1.77 -12.08 -5.17
C LEU A 220 -0.90 -12.86 -6.15
N TYR A 221 -0.41 -12.17 -7.17
CA TYR A 221 0.71 -12.62 -7.99
C TYR A 221 1.93 -11.78 -7.64
N LEU A 222 3.01 -12.43 -7.26
CA LEU A 222 4.26 -11.79 -6.84
C LEU A 222 5.40 -12.31 -7.68
N ALA A 223 6.16 -11.41 -8.28
CA ALA A 223 7.27 -11.79 -9.14
C ALA A 223 8.61 -11.51 -8.46
N GLY A 224 9.51 -12.48 -8.48
CA GLY A 224 10.89 -12.38 -8.03
C GLY A 224 11.83 -11.76 -9.06
N GLU A 225 12.96 -11.24 -8.59
CA GLU A 225 14.06 -10.76 -9.44
C GLU A 225 14.74 -11.88 -10.23
N ARG A 226 14.51 -13.15 -9.86
CA ARG A 226 15.10 -14.33 -10.52
C ARG A 226 14.14 -15.05 -11.46
N GLY A 227 13.01 -14.43 -11.81
CA GLY A 227 12.07 -15.03 -12.75
C GLY A 227 11.14 -16.07 -12.11
N VAL A 228 10.97 -16.01 -10.79
CA VAL A 228 10.02 -16.85 -10.05
C VAL A 228 8.70 -16.10 -9.89
N LEU A 229 7.58 -16.76 -10.16
CA LEU A 229 6.24 -16.23 -9.91
C LEU A 229 5.61 -17.00 -8.75
N TYR A 230 5.22 -16.26 -7.71
CA TYR A 230 4.42 -16.79 -6.61
C TYR A 230 2.96 -16.42 -6.83
N LYS A 231 2.08 -17.41 -6.67
CA LYS A 231 0.63 -17.20 -6.57
C LYS A 231 0.22 -17.46 -5.13
N ALA A 232 -0.47 -16.52 -4.51
CA ALA A 232 -0.95 -16.66 -3.14
C ALA A 232 -2.39 -16.19 -2.99
N VAL A 233 -3.13 -16.77 -2.05
CA VAL A 233 -4.49 -16.36 -1.69
C VAL A 233 -4.51 -15.84 -0.26
N LEU A 234 -5.34 -14.83 -0.01
CA LEU A 234 -5.65 -14.33 1.33
C LEU A 234 -6.99 -14.90 1.78
N ILE A 235 -7.00 -15.62 2.91
CA ILE A 235 -8.17 -16.28 3.50
C ILE A 235 -8.31 -15.81 4.95
N GLY A 236 -9.30 -14.97 5.23
CA GLY A 236 -9.42 -14.35 6.56
C GLY A 236 -8.17 -13.53 6.88
N SER A 237 -7.54 -13.79 8.02
CA SER A 237 -6.27 -13.20 8.45
C SER A 237 -5.02 -13.93 7.94
N LEU A 238 -5.17 -15.04 7.20
CA LEU A 238 -4.08 -15.90 6.76
C LEU A 238 -3.74 -15.68 5.28
N SER A 239 -2.48 -15.89 4.93
CA SER A 239 -2.03 -16.03 3.55
C SER A 239 -1.59 -17.47 3.27
N HIS A 240 -1.84 -17.95 2.05
CA HIS A 240 -1.37 -19.25 1.59
C HIS A 240 -0.73 -19.10 0.20
N ILE A 241 0.51 -19.58 0.04
CA ILE A 241 1.16 -19.68 -1.27
C ILE A 241 0.63 -20.94 -1.95
N ILE A 242 -0.10 -20.74 -3.05
CA ILE A 242 -0.70 -21.81 -3.86
C ILE A 242 0.37 -22.45 -4.75
N GLU A 243 1.18 -21.62 -5.41
CA GLU A 243 2.16 -22.09 -6.38
C GLU A 243 3.39 -21.19 -6.41
N GLU A 244 4.55 -21.80 -6.62
CA GLU A 244 5.81 -21.16 -6.98
C GLU A 244 6.27 -21.71 -8.33
N THR A 245 6.29 -20.87 -9.37
CA THR A 245 6.65 -21.27 -10.73
C THR A 245 7.92 -20.56 -11.18
N ARG A 246 8.98 -21.30 -11.53
CA ARG A 246 10.13 -20.74 -12.22
C ARG A 246 9.80 -20.60 -13.71
N LEU A 247 9.79 -19.36 -14.20
CA LEU A 247 9.32 -19.05 -15.56
C LEU A 247 10.41 -19.15 -16.63
N PHE A 248 11.68 -19.03 -16.22
CA PHE A 248 12.81 -18.96 -17.13
C PHE A 248 13.89 -19.97 -16.72
N PRO A 249 14.50 -20.69 -17.67
CA PRO A 249 15.69 -21.51 -17.39
C PRO A 249 16.83 -20.66 -16.82
N GLU A 250 17.12 -19.53 -17.49
CA GLU A 250 18.06 -18.53 -17.04
C GLU A 250 17.35 -17.44 -16.22
N PRO A 251 17.80 -17.15 -14.97
CA PRO A 251 17.17 -16.13 -14.14
C PRO A 251 17.20 -14.76 -14.80
N GLN A 252 16.03 -14.13 -14.92
CA GLN A 252 15.90 -12.75 -15.38
C GLN A 252 14.85 -11.98 -14.54
N PRO A 253 15.03 -10.66 -14.35
CA PRO A 253 14.13 -9.87 -13.55
C PRO A 253 12.78 -9.68 -14.24
N ILE A 254 11.71 -9.84 -13.46
CA ILE A 254 10.36 -9.51 -13.88
C ILE A 254 10.08 -8.06 -13.51
N SER A 255 9.74 -7.24 -14.51
CA SER A 255 9.50 -5.81 -14.35
C SER A 255 8.07 -5.47 -13.94
N ARG A 256 7.07 -6.18 -14.50
CA ARG A 256 5.64 -5.96 -14.24
C ARG A 256 4.81 -7.23 -14.40
N LEU A 257 3.67 -7.22 -13.73
CA LEU A 257 2.60 -8.19 -13.87
C LEU A 257 1.34 -7.47 -14.30
N LEU A 258 0.63 -8.00 -15.31
CA LEU A 258 -0.67 -7.51 -15.73
C LEU A 258 -1.69 -8.65 -15.65
N LEU A 259 -2.90 -8.34 -15.20
CA LEU A 259 -3.96 -9.34 -15.03
C LEU A 259 -5.06 -9.07 -16.05
N SER A 260 -5.54 -10.13 -16.70
CA SER A 260 -6.70 -10.09 -17.59
C SER A 260 -7.77 -11.02 -17.05
N ALA A 261 -8.86 -10.45 -16.54
CA ALA A 261 -10.02 -11.20 -16.10
C ALA A 261 -10.70 -11.93 -17.28
N ASN A 262 -10.82 -11.25 -18.43
CA ASN A 262 -11.45 -11.79 -19.63
C ASN A 262 -10.70 -13.00 -20.19
N GLN A 263 -9.37 -12.92 -20.23
CA GLN A 263 -8.54 -14.02 -20.74
C GLN A 263 -8.17 -15.02 -19.64
N ARG A 264 -8.60 -14.78 -18.39
CA ARG A 264 -8.18 -15.54 -17.19
C ARG A 264 -6.68 -15.80 -17.19
N ALA A 265 -5.90 -14.74 -17.40
CA ALA A 265 -4.46 -14.85 -17.62
C ALA A 265 -3.66 -13.79 -16.85
N VAL A 266 -2.42 -14.16 -16.56
CA VAL A 266 -1.37 -13.31 -16.00
C VAL A 266 -0.33 -13.08 -17.08
N PHE A 267 -0.10 -11.83 -17.43
CA PHE A 267 0.99 -11.43 -18.31
C PHE A 267 2.20 -11.03 -17.48
N VAL A 268 3.33 -11.66 -17.76
CA VAL A 268 4.60 -11.44 -17.07
C VAL A 268 5.54 -10.72 -18.01
N LEU A 269 5.86 -9.46 -17.71
CA LEU A 269 6.80 -8.67 -18.49
C LEU A 269 8.19 -8.79 -17.85
N ALA A 270 9.05 -9.58 -18.46
CA ALA A 270 10.47 -9.68 -18.11
C ALA A 270 11.32 -8.78 -19.02
N GLU A 271 12.62 -8.72 -18.73
CA GLU A 271 13.56 -7.90 -19.50
C GLU A 271 13.63 -8.30 -20.99
N ALA A 272 13.70 -9.59 -21.28
CA ALA A 272 13.86 -10.09 -22.66
C ALA A 272 12.58 -10.64 -23.29
N SER A 273 11.48 -10.77 -22.54
CA SER A 273 10.28 -11.46 -23.03
C SER A 273 9.00 -11.08 -22.30
N CYS A 274 7.86 -11.41 -22.91
CA CYS A 274 6.54 -11.34 -22.29
C CYS A 274 5.92 -12.74 -22.32
N LEU A 275 5.53 -13.25 -21.16
CA LEU A 275 4.85 -14.55 -21.05
C LEU A 275 3.37 -14.34 -20.72
N GLN A 276 2.52 -15.17 -21.31
CA GLN A 276 1.13 -15.29 -20.92
C GLN A 276 0.94 -16.62 -20.18
N LEU A 277 0.51 -16.56 -18.93
CA LEU A 277 0.25 -17.72 -18.09
C LEU A 277 -1.25 -17.79 -17.76
N PRO A 278 -1.85 -19.00 -17.68
CA PRO A 278 -3.21 -19.12 -17.19
C PRO A 278 -3.27 -18.68 -15.72
N ALA A 279 -4.40 -18.11 -15.29
CA ALA A 279 -4.58 -17.68 -13.91
C ALA A 279 -4.54 -18.86 -12.92
N ALA A 280 -4.88 -20.07 -13.37
CA ALA A 280 -4.77 -21.32 -12.64
C ALA A 280 -4.59 -22.51 -13.60
N SER A 281 -3.97 -23.59 -13.11
CA SER A 281 -3.73 -24.81 -13.88
C SER A 281 -4.44 -26.00 -13.24
N CYS A 282 -5.77 -25.90 -13.07
CA CYS A 282 -6.57 -26.87 -12.31
C CYS A 282 -6.50 -28.30 -12.86
N SER A 283 -6.24 -28.47 -14.16
CA SER A 283 -6.04 -29.78 -14.80
C SER A 283 -4.85 -30.59 -14.27
N ARG A 284 -3.91 -29.95 -13.54
CA ARG A 284 -2.81 -30.63 -12.86
C ARG A 284 -3.22 -31.32 -11.55
N LEU A 285 -4.40 -30.99 -11.02
CA LEU A 285 -4.91 -31.52 -9.76
C LEU A 285 -5.76 -32.75 -10.10
N THR A 286 -5.17 -33.95 -9.96
CA THR A 286 -5.76 -35.20 -10.48
C THR A 286 -6.62 -35.95 -9.48
N SER A 287 -6.78 -35.43 -8.25
CA SER A 287 -7.66 -36.00 -7.24
C SER A 287 -8.44 -34.90 -6.51
N CYS A 288 -9.61 -35.27 -5.96
CA CYS A 288 -10.42 -34.39 -5.13
C CYS A 288 -9.61 -33.83 -3.94
N ALA A 289 -8.79 -34.68 -3.31
CA ALA A 289 -7.92 -34.27 -2.22
C ALA A 289 -6.92 -33.20 -2.68
N ASP A 290 -6.24 -33.39 -3.81
CA ASP A 290 -5.28 -32.40 -4.34
C ASP A 290 -5.96 -31.07 -4.67
N CYS A 291 -7.15 -31.13 -5.28
CA CYS A 291 -7.90 -29.92 -5.63
C CYS A 291 -8.29 -29.10 -4.40
N ILE A 292 -8.80 -29.76 -3.36
CA ILE A 292 -9.20 -29.09 -2.12
C ILE A 292 -7.98 -28.56 -1.36
N LEU A 293 -6.89 -29.35 -1.30
CA LEU A 293 -5.67 -28.99 -0.58
C LEU A 293 -4.88 -27.86 -1.26
N ALA A 294 -5.00 -27.70 -2.58
CA ALA A 294 -4.39 -26.60 -3.31
C ALA A 294 -4.93 -25.22 -2.89
N ARG A 295 -6.16 -25.17 -2.35
CA ARG A 295 -6.83 -23.95 -1.87
C ARG A 295 -6.82 -22.81 -2.90
N ASP A 296 -6.85 -23.17 -4.18
CA ASP A 296 -6.86 -22.22 -5.28
C ASP A 296 -8.30 -21.80 -5.58
N PRO A 297 -8.70 -20.53 -5.34
CA PRO A 297 -10.08 -20.10 -5.57
C PRO A 297 -10.58 -20.23 -7.01
N TYR A 298 -9.67 -20.44 -7.97
CA TYR A 298 -10.01 -20.70 -9.36
C TYR A 298 -10.39 -22.15 -9.67
N CYS A 299 -10.06 -23.08 -8.77
CA CYS A 299 -10.23 -24.51 -8.99
C CYS A 299 -11.34 -25.08 -8.11
N ALA A 300 -12.14 -25.97 -8.70
CA ALA A 300 -13.13 -26.79 -8.02
C ALA A 300 -13.03 -28.21 -8.58
N TRP A 301 -13.39 -29.19 -7.75
CA TRP A 301 -13.46 -30.58 -8.17
C TRP A 301 -14.83 -30.86 -8.78
N ASP A 302 -14.84 -31.50 -9.95
CA ASP A 302 -16.04 -31.99 -10.66
C ASP A 302 -16.15 -33.50 -10.45
#